data_AF-A0A6V2REG3-F1
#
_entry.id   AF-A0A6V2REG3-F1
#
_cell.length_a   1.000
_cell.length_b   1.000
_cell.length_c   1.000
_cell.angle_alpha   90.00
_cell.angle_beta   90.00
_cell.angle_gamma   90.00
#
_symmetry.space_group_name_H-M   'P 1'
#
loop_
_entity.id
_entity.type
_entity.pdbx_description
1 polymer ?
#
loop_
_entity_poly.entity_id
_entity_poly.type
_entity_poly.pdbx_seq_one_letter_code
_entity_poly.pdbx_strand_id
1 'polypeptide(L)'
;MPPKEVRRRFLKRLEQWTRVSGGALEKPMHARGEPPKVVLTTEQRRGHSVTCVAELAAYSIDPYTAARELAGVCGATANVEEEALKSGVQKRVVSVQGLWDRSITEWLAAKHGLPPSCVENRAAAMKGPGHAQKKEKKATNVRRA
;
A
#
# COMPACT_ATOMS: atom_id res chain seq x y z
N MET A 1 -18.41 -37.68 15.58
CA MET A 1 -18.30 -36.34 14.96
C MET A 1 -17.73 -36.52 13.56
N PRO A 2 -18.30 -35.91 12.50
CA PRO A 2 -17.83 -36.10 11.13
C PRO A 2 -16.36 -35.66 10.97
N PRO A 3 -15.53 -36.36 10.17
CA PRO A 3 -14.11 -36.03 10.01
C PRO A 3 -13.84 -34.58 9.59
N LYS A 4 -14.70 -34.01 8.72
CA LYS A 4 -14.62 -32.59 8.32
C LYS A 4 -14.80 -31.63 9.50
N GLU A 5 -15.66 -31.98 10.44
CA GLU A 5 -15.97 -31.13 11.58
C GLU A 5 -14.89 -31.19 12.67
N VAL A 6 -14.29 -32.37 12.88
CA VAL A 6 -13.09 -32.55 13.72
C VAL A 6 -11.94 -31.71 13.18
N ARG A 7 -11.65 -31.81 11.87
CA ARG A 7 -10.60 -31.01 11.22
C ARG A 7 -10.83 -29.52 11.38
N ARG A 8 -12.06 -29.04 11.17
CA ARG A 8 -12.42 -27.62 11.33
C ARG A 8 -12.20 -27.14 12.77
N ARG A 9 -12.65 -27.90 13.78
CA ARG A 9 -12.47 -27.54 15.19
C ARG A 9 -11.00 -27.58 15.61
N PHE A 10 -10.24 -28.54 15.09
CA PHE A 10 -8.80 -28.63 15.32
C PHE A 10 -8.06 -27.42 14.75
N LEU A 11 -8.29 -27.09 13.48
CA LEU A 11 -7.66 -25.91 12.84
C LEU A 11 -8.02 -24.59 13.54
N LYS A 12 -9.26 -24.44 14.05
CA LYS A 12 -9.67 -23.27 14.83
C LYS A 12 -8.95 -23.11 16.17
N ARG A 13 -8.41 -24.20 16.73
CA ARG A 13 -7.66 -24.17 18.00
C ARG A 13 -6.17 -23.90 17.81
N LEU A 14 -5.66 -24.06 16.58
CA LEU A 14 -4.27 -23.75 16.28
C LEU A 14 -4.08 -22.23 16.20
N GLU A 15 -2.96 -21.75 16.71
CA GLU A 15 -2.54 -20.37 16.49
C GLU A 15 -2.23 -20.17 15.00
N GLN A 16 -2.80 -19.13 14.41
CA GLN A 16 -2.53 -18.78 13.03
C GLN A 16 -1.15 -18.13 12.92
N TRP A 17 -0.35 -18.65 12.00
CA TRP A 17 0.94 -18.06 11.63
C TRP A 17 0.98 -17.82 10.13
N THR A 18 1.45 -16.65 9.73
CA THR A 18 1.63 -16.28 8.34
C THR A 18 3.11 -16.08 8.05
N ARG A 19 3.61 -16.78 7.03
CA ARG A 19 4.93 -16.54 6.46
C ARG A 19 4.80 -15.56 5.30
N VAL A 20 5.58 -14.49 5.34
CA VAL A 20 5.61 -13.45 4.32
C VAL A 20 6.95 -13.50 3.62
N SER A 21 6.93 -13.88 2.34
CA SER A 21 8.08 -13.88 1.43
C SER A 21 7.78 -12.91 0.28
N GLY A 22 8.16 -11.65 0.47
CA GLY A 22 7.91 -10.52 -0.44
C GLY A 22 8.35 -9.22 0.23
N GLY A 23 8.49 -8.15 -0.54
CA GLY A 23 9.10 -6.90 -0.08
C GLY A 23 10.58 -6.80 -0.42
N ALA A 24 11.28 -5.94 0.30
CA ALA A 24 12.74 -5.90 0.34
C ALA A 24 13.28 -6.69 1.56
N LEU A 25 12.51 -7.68 2.03
CA LEU A 25 12.89 -8.55 3.14
C LEU A 25 13.99 -9.53 2.68
N GLU A 26 15.16 -9.49 3.33
CA GLU A 26 16.23 -10.48 3.10
C GLU A 26 15.85 -11.89 3.59
N LYS A 27 15.00 -11.98 4.61
CA LYS A 27 14.51 -13.23 5.20
C LYS A 27 12.98 -13.20 5.33
N PRO A 28 12.29 -14.33 5.11
CA PRO A 28 10.84 -14.39 5.30
C PRO A 28 10.45 -14.00 6.72
N MET A 29 9.52 -13.05 6.85
CA MET A 29 8.94 -12.66 8.12
C MET A 29 7.86 -13.67 8.52
N HIS A 30 7.81 -14.03 9.80
CA HIS A 30 6.75 -14.84 10.37
C HIS A 30 5.92 -13.96 11.31
N ALA A 31 4.68 -13.69 10.92
CA ALA A 31 3.74 -12.91 11.71
C ALA A 31 2.69 -13.83 12.34
N ARG A 32 2.27 -13.51 13.57
CA ARG A 32 1.10 -14.14 14.19
C ARG A 32 -0.15 -13.54 13.55
N GLY A 33 -1.09 -14.39 13.14
CA GLY A 33 -2.34 -13.97 12.51
C GLY A 33 -2.13 -13.50 11.06
N GLU A 34 -2.80 -12.41 10.70
CA GLU A 34 -2.71 -11.81 9.36
C GLU A 34 -1.35 -11.15 9.10
N PRO A 35 -0.88 -11.13 7.85
CA PRO A 35 0.31 -10.35 7.50
C PRO A 35 0.05 -8.85 7.73
N PRO A 36 1.10 -8.06 8.04
CA PRO A 36 0.95 -6.61 8.09
C PRO A 36 0.49 -6.08 6.73
N LYS A 37 -0.11 -4.89 6.70
CA LYS A 37 -0.65 -4.33 5.45
C LYS A 37 0.02 -3.01 5.13
N VAL A 38 0.47 -2.85 3.89
CA VAL A 38 0.79 -1.55 3.33
C VAL A 38 -0.53 -0.83 3.09
N VAL A 39 -0.72 0.33 3.71
CA VAL A 39 -1.98 1.05 3.67
C VAL A 39 -1.90 2.16 2.62
N LEU A 40 -2.85 2.16 1.69
CA LEU A 40 -3.03 3.23 0.70
C LEU A 40 -4.26 4.04 1.05
N THR A 41 -4.07 5.33 1.31
CA THR A 41 -5.15 6.30 1.55
C THR A 41 -5.15 7.40 0.51
N THR A 42 -6.28 8.09 0.36
CA THR A 42 -6.36 9.33 -0.40
C THR A 42 -6.76 10.44 0.55
N GLU A 43 -6.01 11.53 0.51
CA GLU A 43 -6.26 12.72 1.30
C GLU A 43 -6.47 13.92 0.39
N GLN A 44 -7.29 14.87 0.82
CA GLN A 44 -7.46 16.15 0.15
C GLN A 44 -6.58 17.19 0.84
N ARG A 45 -5.57 17.70 0.14
CA ARG A 45 -4.60 18.65 0.67
C ARG A 45 -4.54 19.89 -0.19
N ARG A 46 -4.86 21.05 0.40
CA ARG A 46 -4.87 22.35 -0.30
C ARG A 46 -5.62 22.33 -1.64
N GLY A 47 -6.76 21.61 -1.68
CA GLY A 47 -7.58 21.48 -2.89
C GLY A 47 -7.10 20.44 -3.91
N HIS A 48 -6.01 19.73 -3.64
CA HIS A 48 -5.50 18.65 -4.48
C HIS A 48 -5.67 17.30 -3.79
N SER A 49 -6.01 16.27 -4.57
CA SER A 49 -6.00 14.90 -4.07
C SER A 49 -4.57 14.37 -4.03
N VAL A 50 -4.21 13.68 -2.95
CA VAL A 50 -2.89 13.10 -2.70
C VAL A 50 -3.08 11.65 -2.30
N THR A 51 -2.32 10.75 -2.90
CA THR A 51 -2.29 9.33 -2.52
C THR A 51 -1.16 9.11 -1.52
N CYS A 52 -1.49 8.61 -0.34
CA CYS A 52 -0.54 8.35 0.73
C CYS A 52 -0.29 6.85 0.86
N VAL A 53 0.97 6.46 1.06
CA VAL A 53 1.44 5.09 1.22
C VAL A 53 2.13 4.96 2.57
N ALA A 54 1.58 4.14 3.45
CA ALA A 54 2.08 3.93 4.81
C ALA A 54 2.49 2.47 5.05
N GLU A 55 3.23 2.25 6.15
CA GLU A 55 3.64 0.92 6.62
C GLU A 55 4.61 0.16 5.68
N LEU A 56 5.31 0.87 4.79
CA LEU A 56 6.33 0.28 3.90
C LEU A 56 7.47 -0.41 4.66
N ALA A 57 7.79 0.10 5.86
CA ALA A 57 8.82 -0.45 6.72
C ALA A 57 8.54 -1.89 7.18
N ALA A 58 7.27 -2.32 7.24
CA ALA A 58 6.90 -3.70 7.57
C ALA A 58 7.42 -4.73 6.55
N TYR A 59 7.80 -4.25 5.36
CA TYR A 59 8.34 -5.05 4.26
C TYR A 59 9.80 -4.67 3.94
N SER A 60 10.47 -3.97 4.86
CA SER A 60 11.82 -3.42 4.68
C SER A 60 11.97 -2.51 3.45
N ILE A 61 10.88 -1.94 2.95
CA ILE A 61 10.92 -1.01 1.82
C ILE A 61 11.29 0.37 2.37
N ASP A 62 12.41 0.91 1.91
CA ASP A 62 12.86 2.25 2.29
C ASP A 62 11.92 3.33 1.70
N PRO A 63 11.31 4.20 2.52
CA PRO A 63 10.33 5.18 2.06
C PRO A 63 10.93 6.27 1.16
N TYR A 64 12.19 6.64 1.34
CA TYR A 64 12.85 7.66 0.51
C TYR A 64 13.11 7.14 -0.91
N THR A 65 13.61 5.92 -1.01
CA THR A 65 13.78 5.20 -2.28
C THR A 65 12.42 4.99 -2.95
N ALA A 66 11.41 4.54 -2.20
CA ALA A 66 10.05 4.37 -2.71
C ALA A 66 9.46 5.69 -3.24
N ALA A 67 9.63 6.82 -2.54
CA ALA A 67 9.17 8.13 -3.02
C ALA A 67 9.82 8.50 -4.36
N ARG A 68 11.14 8.31 -4.51
CA ARG A 68 11.85 8.58 -5.76
C ARG A 68 11.35 7.70 -6.91
N GLU A 69 11.16 6.41 -6.67
CA GLU A 69 10.65 5.48 -7.69
C GLU A 69 9.20 5.81 -8.07
N LEU A 70 8.33 6.05 -7.07
CA LEU A 70 6.94 6.42 -7.29
C LEU A 70 6.79 7.74 -8.03
N ALA A 71 7.68 8.70 -7.83
CA ALA A 71 7.71 9.92 -8.60
C ALA A 71 7.91 9.65 -10.10
N GLY A 72 8.80 8.70 -10.43
CA GLY A 72 9.03 8.24 -11.80
C GLY A 72 7.84 7.47 -12.36
N VAL A 73 7.32 6.49 -11.62
CA VAL A 73 6.19 5.63 -12.03
C VAL A 73 4.92 6.44 -12.26
N CYS A 74 4.62 7.37 -11.36
CA CYS A 74 3.40 8.19 -11.43
C CYS A 74 3.60 9.47 -12.26
N GLY A 75 4.84 9.81 -12.63
CA GLY A 75 5.17 11.09 -13.25
C GLY A 75 4.74 12.29 -12.41
N ALA A 76 4.73 12.16 -11.09
CA ALA A 76 4.17 13.14 -10.15
C ALA A 76 5.16 13.43 -9.01
N THR A 77 4.99 14.55 -8.33
CA THR A 77 5.78 14.86 -7.14
C THR A 77 5.44 13.86 -6.03
N ALA A 78 6.47 13.27 -5.43
CA ALA A 78 6.36 12.40 -4.27
C ALA A 78 7.24 12.91 -3.14
N ASN A 79 6.74 12.93 -1.91
CA ASN A 79 7.44 13.37 -0.71
C ASN A 79 7.35 12.30 0.39
N VAL A 80 8.27 12.36 1.35
CA VAL A 80 8.21 11.56 2.57
C VAL A 80 7.82 12.48 3.73
N GLU A 81 6.81 12.06 4.47
CA GLU A 81 6.33 12.75 5.66
C GLU A 81 6.62 11.89 6.87
N GLU A 82 7.13 12.51 7.92
CA GLU A 82 7.39 11.86 9.21
C GLU A 82 6.34 12.30 10.22
N GLU A 83 5.53 11.35 10.68
CA GLU A 83 4.55 11.54 11.73
C GLU A 83 5.07 10.92 13.03
N ALA A 84 5.19 11.72 14.08
CA ALA A 84 5.53 11.22 15.40
C ALA A 84 4.32 10.51 16.01
N LEU A 85 4.44 9.20 16.27
CA LEU A 85 3.44 8.48 17.04
C LEU A 85 3.66 8.71 18.53
N LYS A 86 2.57 8.62 19.31
CA LYS A 86 2.60 8.74 20.78
C LYS A 86 3.55 7.72 21.45
N SER A 87 3.89 6.64 20.76
CA SER A 87 4.83 5.60 21.20
C SER A 87 6.31 5.99 21.03
N GLY A 88 6.61 7.20 20.54
CA GLY A 88 7.98 7.63 20.20
C GLY A 88 8.51 7.03 18.89
N VAL A 89 7.72 6.19 18.23
CA VAL A 89 8.04 5.63 16.90
C VAL A 89 7.70 6.65 15.83
N GLN A 90 8.62 6.93 14.93
CA GLN A 90 8.35 7.75 13.75
C GLN A 90 7.69 6.89 12.67
N LYS A 91 6.49 7.27 12.28
CA LYS A 91 5.81 6.71 11.12
C LYS A 91 6.22 7.51 9.89
N ARG A 92 6.71 6.82 8.86
CA ARG A 92 7.03 7.44 7.58
C ARG A 92 5.96 7.12 6.55
N VAL A 93 5.44 8.15 5.91
CA VAL A 93 4.38 8.07 4.90
C VAL A 93 4.88 8.69 3.61
N VAL A 94 4.75 7.98 2.50
CA VAL A 94 5.07 8.52 1.17
C VAL A 94 3.81 9.15 0.59
N SER A 95 3.85 10.43 0.28
CA SER A 95 2.73 11.17 -0.31
C SER A 95 3.00 11.47 -1.79
N VAL A 96 2.08 11.09 -2.68
CA VAL A 96 2.19 11.28 -4.13
C VAL A 96 1.03 12.14 -4.63
N GLN A 97 1.33 13.23 -5.34
CA GLN A 97 0.29 14.14 -5.84
C GLN A 97 -0.59 13.47 -6.91
N GLY A 98 -1.91 13.42 -6.67
CA GLY A 98 -2.90 12.81 -7.53
C GLY A 98 -3.48 11.50 -6.99
N LEU A 99 -4.31 10.85 -7.81
CA LEU A 99 -4.96 9.57 -7.51
C LEU A 99 -4.22 8.45 -8.24
N TRP A 100 -3.33 7.76 -7.51
CA TRP A 100 -2.39 6.77 -8.06
C TRP A 100 -2.43 5.42 -7.37
N ASP A 101 -3.43 5.18 -6.52
CA ASP A 101 -3.57 3.96 -5.71
C ASP A 101 -3.46 2.67 -6.53
N ARG A 102 -4.02 2.64 -7.74
CA ARG A 102 -3.89 1.48 -8.64
C ARG A 102 -2.44 1.28 -9.13
N SER A 103 -1.83 2.31 -9.69
CA SER A 103 -0.44 2.24 -10.19
C SER A 103 0.55 1.90 -9.07
N ILE A 104 0.31 2.41 -7.86
CA ILE A 104 1.13 2.09 -6.67
C ILE A 104 0.93 0.64 -6.25
N THR A 105 -0.31 0.12 -6.27
CA THR A 105 -0.58 -1.30 -5.99
C THR A 105 0.11 -2.22 -7.00
N GLU A 106 0.02 -1.87 -8.29
CA GLU A 106 0.68 -2.60 -9.37
C GLU A 106 2.22 -2.54 -9.23
N TRP A 107 2.78 -1.40 -8.84
CA TRP A 107 4.22 -1.25 -8.55
C TRP A 107 4.65 -2.10 -7.36
N LEU A 108 3.91 -2.11 -6.24
CA LEU A 108 4.22 -2.96 -5.07
C LEU A 108 4.23 -4.45 -5.43
N ALA A 109 3.29 -4.89 -6.28
CA ALA A 109 3.24 -6.26 -6.75
C ALA A 109 4.40 -6.59 -7.71
N ALA A 110 4.67 -5.73 -8.69
CA ALA A 110 5.66 -6.01 -9.73
C ALA A 110 7.11 -5.87 -9.22
N LYS A 111 7.40 -4.82 -8.45
CA LYS A 111 8.76 -4.49 -7.98
C LYS A 111 9.15 -5.28 -6.74
N HIS A 112 8.21 -5.44 -5.82
CA HIS A 112 8.47 -6.01 -4.50
C HIS A 112 7.79 -7.36 -4.28
N GLY A 113 7.00 -7.88 -5.24
CA GLY A 113 6.32 -9.16 -5.09
C GLY A 113 5.29 -9.16 -3.96
N LEU A 114 4.79 -7.99 -3.53
CA LEU A 114 3.77 -7.95 -2.49
C LEU A 114 2.43 -8.44 -3.06
N PRO A 115 1.82 -9.49 -2.47
CA PRO A 115 0.51 -9.93 -2.92
C PRO A 115 -0.57 -8.90 -2.55
N PRO A 116 -1.69 -8.83 -3.29
CA PRO A 116 -2.78 -7.89 -3.00
C PRO A 116 -3.34 -8.01 -1.58
N SER A 117 -3.27 -9.20 -0.95
CA SER A 117 -3.69 -9.41 0.44
C SER A 117 -2.88 -8.62 1.47
N CYS A 118 -1.66 -8.19 1.09
CA CYS A 118 -0.76 -7.38 1.91
C CYS A 118 -0.92 -5.88 1.64
N VAL A 119 -1.84 -5.47 0.75
CA VAL A 119 -2.10 -4.08 0.41
C VAL A 119 -3.54 -3.74 0.79
N GLU A 120 -3.69 -2.82 1.74
CA GLU A 120 -4.99 -2.31 2.14
C GLU A 120 -5.28 -1.00 1.41
N ASN A 121 -6.01 -1.10 0.29
CA ASN A 121 -6.41 0.07 -0.47
C ASN A 121 -7.71 0.69 0.08
N ARG A 122 -7.56 1.66 1.00
CA ARG A 122 -8.66 2.48 1.53
C ARG A 122 -9.00 3.66 0.62
N ALA A 123 -8.07 4.06 -0.25
CA ALA A 123 -8.27 5.09 -1.27
C ALA A 123 -9.42 4.78 -2.24
N ALA A 124 -9.68 3.51 -2.54
CA ALA A 124 -10.77 3.09 -3.41
C ALA A 124 -12.16 3.39 -2.81
N ALA A 125 -12.31 3.31 -1.48
CA ALA A 125 -13.59 3.47 -0.80
C ALA A 125 -14.06 4.93 -0.67
N MET A 126 -13.15 5.90 -0.73
CA MET A 126 -13.48 7.33 -0.61
C MET A 126 -13.85 8.00 -1.94
N LYS A 127 -13.89 7.25 -3.05
CA LYS A 127 -14.15 7.78 -4.38
C LYS A 127 -15.66 7.76 -4.66
N GLY A 128 -16.29 8.93 -4.63
CA GLY A 128 -17.62 9.12 -5.22
C GLY A 128 -17.61 8.86 -6.74
N PRO A 129 -18.79 8.75 -7.39
CA PRO A 129 -18.96 8.28 -8.77
C PRO A 129 -18.34 9.14 -9.90
N GLY A 130 -17.45 10.09 -9.60
CA GLY A 130 -16.75 10.94 -10.57
C GLY A 130 -15.22 10.97 -10.46
N HIS A 131 -14.62 10.26 -9.50
CA HIS A 131 -13.16 10.26 -9.32
C HIS A 131 -12.48 9.17 -10.16
N ALA A 132 -12.15 9.51 -11.42
CA ALA A 132 -11.39 8.62 -12.30
C ALA A 132 -9.93 8.48 -11.82
N GLN A 133 -9.49 7.23 -11.62
CA GLN A 133 -8.08 6.91 -11.32
C GLN A 133 -7.18 7.29 -12.50
N LYS A 134 -5.99 7.83 -12.20
CA LYS A 134 -4.96 8.02 -13.21
C LYS A 134 -4.22 6.68 -13.38
N LYS A 135 -4.24 6.15 -14.61
CA LYS A 135 -3.35 5.06 -15.02
C LYS A 135 -2.06 5.58 -15.64
N GLU A 136 -2.16 6.72 -16.33
CA GLU A 136 -1.07 7.40 -17.02
C GLU A 136 -1.26 8.92 -16.86
N LYS A 137 -0.16 9.66 -16.86
CA LYS A 137 -0.19 11.12 -16.92
C LYS A 137 -0.45 11.56 -18.36
N LYS A 138 -1.72 11.58 -18.78
CA LYS A 138 -2.11 12.21 -20.05
C LYS A 138 -2.33 13.70 -19.83
N ALA A 139 -1.73 14.53 -20.69
CA ALA A 139 -1.98 15.96 -20.69
C ALA A 139 -3.41 16.24 -21.19
N THR A 140 -4.29 16.70 -20.30
CA THR A 140 -5.71 16.93 -20.62
C THR A 140 -5.95 18.19 -21.47
N ASN A 141 -4.93 19.06 -21.64
CA ASN A 141 -5.09 20.39 -22.23
C ASN A 141 -4.54 20.55 -23.66
N VAL A 142 -4.30 19.46 -24.40
CA VAL A 142 -3.94 19.58 -25.82
C VAL A 142 -5.22 19.72 -26.65
N ARG A 143 -5.67 20.96 -26.85
CA ARG A 143 -6.62 21.26 -27.93
C ARG A 143 -5.85 21.12 -29.25
N ARG A 144 -6.21 20.14 -30.07
CA ARG A 144 -5.78 20.14 -31.48
C ARG A 144 -6.34 21.42 -32.11
N ALA A 145 -5.45 22.30 -32.55
CA ALA A 145 -5.80 23.37 -33.49
C ALA A 145 -6.21 22.73 -34.83
#